data_AF-A0A9W8U6L3-F1
#
_entry.id   AF-A0A9W8U6L3-F1
#
_cell.length_a   1.000
_cell.length_b   1.000
_cell.length_c   1.000
_cell.angle_alpha   90.00
_cell.angle_beta   90.00
_cell.angle_gamma   90.00
#
_symmetry.space_group_name_H-M   'P 1'
#
loop_
_entity.id
_entity.type
_entity.pdbx_description
1 polymer ?
#
loop_
_entity_poly.entity_id
_entity_poly.type
_entity_poly.pdbx_seq_one_letter_code
_entity_poly.pdbx_strand_id
1 'polypeptide(L)'
;MGFILLGIIINIAGEPEGGYIGFTHWHNPGAFNNGFKGFASVLVTATFSFAGTEMVGLAAAETSNPKKSLPAAVKQVFWRIAFFYILSILLIGLLVPYNEPRLLGAKYGSDAAASPFVIAIEMSGSDVLPDIMNAVILISLISVGNTAVYASSRTIAALAEQSLAPKMFAYIDRTGRPLIAIICCGSVGLLAFVANSSIHNEIFNWLLAISGLSTLFTWASICATNFPN
;
A
#
# COMPACT_ATOMS: atom_id res chain seq x y z
N MET A 1 -2.22 -6.83 -13.27
CA MET A 1 -2.45 -7.39 -14.61
C MET A 1 -3.92 -7.69 -14.86
N GLY A 2 -4.55 -8.59 -14.09
CA GLY A 2 -5.97 -8.91 -14.26
C GLY A 2 -6.89 -7.67 -14.27
N PHE A 3 -6.72 -6.78 -13.29
CA PHE A 3 -7.47 -5.51 -13.25
C PHE A 3 -7.19 -4.58 -14.44
N ILE A 4 -5.97 -4.55 -14.98
CA ILE A 4 -5.64 -3.66 -16.11
C ILE A 4 -6.36 -4.10 -17.37
N LEU A 5 -6.36 -5.41 -17.65
CA LEU A 5 -7.10 -5.98 -18.78
C LEU A 5 -8.60 -5.75 -18.60
N LEU A 6 -9.13 -6.02 -17.41
CA LEU A 6 -10.53 -5.79 -17.08
C LEU A 6 -10.91 -4.30 -17.23
N GLY A 7 -10.11 -3.38 -16.71
CA GLY A 7 -10.36 -1.95 -16.80
C GLY A 7 -10.32 -1.43 -18.23
N ILE A 8 -9.44 -1.96 -19.09
CA ILE A 8 -9.45 -1.65 -20.53
C ILE A 8 -10.74 -2.16 -21.17
N ILE A 9 -11.17 -3.39 -20.85
CA ILE A 9 -12.42 -3.97 -21.37
C ILE A 9 -13.62 -3.14 -20.93
N ILE A 10 -13.74 -2.79 -19.65
CA ILE A 10 -14.85 -1.97 -19.14
C ILE A 10 -14.83 -0.57 -19.78
N ASN A 11 -13.65 0.04 -19.92
CA ASN A 11 -13.54 1.37 -20.54
C ASN A 11 -13.99 1.36 -22.01
N ILE A 12 -13.77 0.26 -22.73
CA ILE A 12 -14.17 0.10 -24.13
C ILE A 12 -15.65 -0.34 -24.25
N ALA A 13 -16.09 -1.27 -23.42
CA ALA A 13 -17.42 -1.87 -23.45
C ALA A 13 -18.51 -0.92 -22.95
N GLY A 14 -18.16 -0.01 -22.03
CA GLY A 14 -19.11 0.89 -21.40
C GLY A 14 -19.84 0.28 -20.21
N GLU A 15 -20.59 1.13 -19.51
CA GLU A 15 -21.58 0.71 -18.53
C GLU A 15 -22.81 0.10 -19.24
N PRO A 16 -23.61 -0.75 -18.56
CA PRO A 16 -24.78 -1.40 -19.16
C PRO A 16 -25.77 -0.43 -19.85
N GLU A 17 -25.82 0.84 -19.42
CA GLU A 17 -26.71 1.88 -19.98
C GLU A 17 -25.99 3.00 -20.73
N GLY A 18 -24.66 3.11 -20.61
CA GLY A 18 -23.87 4.20 -21.19
C GLY A 18 -22.64 3.61 -21.84
N GLY A 19 -22.54 3.67 -23.18
CA GLY A 19 -21.49 3.03 -23.97
C GLY A 19 -20.05 3.47 -23.64
N TYR A 20 -19.18 3.59 -24.65
CA TYR A 20 -17.75 3.88 -24.46
C TYR A 20 -17.47 5.02 -23.45
N ILE A 21 -16.85 4.70 -22.30
CA ILE A 21 -16.54 5.67 -21.23
C ILE A 21 -15.43 6.62 -21.68
N GLY A 22 -14.30 6.06 -22.14
CA GLY A 22 -13.15 6.82 -22.61
C GLY A 22 -12.64 7.82 -21.56
N PHE A 23 -12.65 9.11 -21.92
CA PHE A 23 -12.24 10.22 -21.05
C PHE A 23 -13.44 11.03 -20.53
N THR A 24 -14.64 10.48 -20.55
CA THR A 24 -15.87 11.21 -20.21
C THR A 24 -15.82 11.75 -18.79
N HIS A 25 -15.43 10.93 -17.81
CA HIS A 25 -15.31 11.35 -16.41
C HIS A 25 -14.21 12.40 -16.15
N TRP A 26 -13.17 12.45 -17.01
CA TRP A 26 -12.13 13.47 -16.96
C TRP A 26 -12.57 14.82 -17.52
N HIS A 27 -13.56 14.83 -18.42
CA HIS A 27 -14.15 16.06 -18.94
C HIS A 27 -15.30 16.55 -18.06
N ASN A 28 -16.12 15.65 -17.52
CA ASN A 28 -17.24 15.96 -16.65
C ASN A 28 -17.43 14.80 -15.66
N PRO A 29 -17.15 14.97 -14.35
CA PRO A 29 -17.02 16.22 -13.58
C PRO A 29 -15.63 16.92 -13.61
N GLY A 30 -14.59 16.31 -14.20
CA GLY A 30 -13.25 16.91 -14.32
C GLY A 30 -12.14 16.04 -13.71
N ALA A 31 -10.89 16.20 -14.16
CA ALA A 31 -9.76 15.38 -13.69
C ALA A 31 -9.16 15.80 -12.34
N PHE A 32 -9.40 17.05 -11.88
CA PHE A 32 -8.83 17.59 -10.65
C PHE A 32 -9.93 18.08 -9.71
N ASN A 33 -9.80 17.73 -8.43
CA ASN A 33 -10.69 18.19 -7.36
C ASN A 33 -9.88 18.82 -6.21
N ASN A 34 -10.49 19.73 -5.45
CA ASN A 34 -9.90 20.41 -4.28
C ASN A 34 -8.65 21.27 -4.55
N GLY A 35 -8.39 21.67 -5.81
CA GLY A 35 -7.30 22.57 -6.20
C GLY A 35 -5.91 22.07 -5.74
N PHE A 36 -5.00 23.02 -5.45
CA PHE A 36 -3.63 22.69 -5.01
C PHE A 36 -3.59 21.88 -3.70
N LYS A 37 -4.55 22.08 -2.80
CA LYS A 37 -4.65 21.31 -1.54
C LYS A 37 -4.92 19.84 -1.81
N GLY A 38 -5.81 19.53 -2.77
CA GLY A 38 -6.06 18.16 -3.23
C GLY A 38 -4.80 17.53 -3.81
N PHE A 39 -4.11 18.26 -4.70
CA PHE A 39 -2.86 17.81 -5.29
C PHE A 39 -1.78 17.50 -4.23
N ALA A 40 -1.54 18.42 -3.29
CA ALA A 40 -0.57 18.24 -2.23
C ALA A 40 -0.92 17.06 -1.30
N SER A 41 -2.21 16.86 -1.00
CA SER A 41 -2.67 15.72 -0.19
C SER A 41 -2.35 14.38 -0.87
N VAL A 42 -2.56 14.28 -2.19
CA VAL A 42 -2.27 13.06 -2.95
C VAL A 42 -0.78 12.74 -2.96
N LEU A 43 0.11 13.75 -2.97
CA LEU A 43 1.56 13.52 -2.87
C LEU A 43 1.95 12.85 -1.54
N VAL A 44 1.29 13.22 -0.43
CA VAL A 44 1.53 12.59 0.88
C VAL A 44 1.08 11.12 0.87
N THR A 45 -0.14 10.86 0.39
CA THR A 45 -0.66 9.48 0.27
C THR A 45 0.16 8.62 -0.71
N ALA A 46 0.63 9.22 -1.80
CA ALA A 46 1.51 8.55 -2.76
C ALA A 46 2.85 8.19 -2.12
N THR A 47 3.45 9.12 -1.35
CA THR A 47 4.70 8.87 -0.61
C THR A 47 4.54 7.71 0.36
N PHE A 48 3.43 7.67 1.12
CA PHE A 48 3.10 6.55 1.99
C PHE A 48 2.95 5.23 1.23
N SER A 49 2.37 5.26 0.03
CA SER A 49 2.19 4.06 -0.80
C SER A 49 3.52 3.47 -1.31
N PHE A 50 4.59 4.27 -1.34
CA PHE A 50 5.95 3.82 -1.65
C PHE A 50 6.78 3.44 -0.42
N ALA A 51 6.22 3.57 0.80
CA ALA A 51 6.83 3.05 2.02
C ALA A 51 7.02 1.52 1.92
N GLY A 52 8.07 1.00 2.55
CA GLY A 52 8.42 -0.42 2.47
C GLY A 52 9.31 -0.78 1.28
N THR A 53 9.65 0.16 0.40
CA THR A 53 10.70 -0.05 -0.61
C THR A 53 12.08 -0.25 0.02
N GLU A 54 12.29 0.27 1.23
CA GLU A 54 13.47 -0.01 2.07
C GLU A 54 13.64 -1.49 2.41
N MET A 55 12.57 -2.30 2.38
CA MET A 55 12.65 -3.75 2.59
C MET A 55 13.47 -4.46 1.52
N VAL A 56 13.55 -3.89 0.32
CA VAL A 56 14.41 -4.40 -0.75
C VAL A 56 15.88 -4.27 -0.34
N GLY A 57 16.24 -3.24 0.43
CA GLY A 57 17.58 -3.07 1.01
C GLY A 57 17.89 -4.10 2.10
N LEU A 58 16.91 -4.45 2.95
CA LEU A 58 17.08 -5.51 3.95
C LEU A 58 17.25 -6.89 3.28
N ALA A 59 16.40 -7.19 2.29
CA ALA A 59 16.49 -8.43 1.52
C ALA A 59 17.79 -8.51 0.69
N ALA A 60 18.32 -7.36 0.25
CA ALA A 60 19.62 -7.30 -0.41
C ALA A 60 20.77 -7.77 0.49
N ALA A 61 20.71 -7.45 1.79
CA ALA A 61 21.73 -7.84 2.75
C ALA A 61 21.80 -9.38 2.93
N GLU A 62 20.70 -10.09 2.67
CA GLU A 62 20.60 -11.55 2.76
C GLU A 62 20.87 -12.27 1.42
N THR A 63 21.10 -11.52 0.32
CA THR A 63 21.28 -12.09 -1.02
C THR A 63 22.74 -12.52 -1.27
N SER A 64 22.95 -13.70 -1.85
CA SER A 64 24.28 -14.32 -2.02
C SER A 64 25.23 -13.60 -2.99
N ASN A 65 24.75 -12.58 -3.74
CA ASN A 65 25.59 -11.75 -4.61
C ASN A 65 24.96 -10.37 -4.93
N PRO A 66 24.96 -9.42 -3.96
CA PRO A 66 24.18 -8.19 -4.05
C PRO A 66 24.71 -7.22 -5.11
N LYS A 67 26.03 -7.18 -5.37
CA LYS A 67 26.63 -6.18 -6.28
C LYS A 67 26.18 -6.28 -7.74
N LYS A 68 25.83 -7.48 -8.22
CA LYS A 68 25.44 -7.70 -9.62
C LYS A 68 23.94 -7.95 -9.79
N SER A 69 23.36 -8.76 -8.91
CA SER A 69 21.96 -9.17 -9.02
C SER A 69 20.98 -8.09 -8.55
N LEU A 70 21.38 -7.28 -7.56
CA LEU A 70 20.48 -6.30 -6.96
C LEU A 70 20.15 -5.13 -7.89
N PRO A 71 21.12 -4.43 -8.54
CA PRO A 71 20.78 -3.25 -9.35
C PRO A 71 19.90 -3.59 -10.55
N ALA A 72 20.15 -4.74 -11.19
CA ALA A 72 19.37 -5.21 -12.32
C ALA A 72 17.95 -5.61 -11.90
N ALA A 73 17.82 -6.39 -10.82
CA ALA A 73 16.53 -6.83 -10.30
C ALA A 73 15.69 -5.63 -9.82
N VAL A 74 16.29 -4.71 -9.06
CA VAL A 74 15.62 -3.51 -8.57
C VAL A 74 15.11 -2.65 -9.72
N LYS A 75 15.94 -2.37 -10.74
CA LYS A 75 15.53 -1.55 -11.88
C LYS A 75 14.37 -2.19 -12.66
N GLN A 76 14.42 -3.50 -12.87
CA GLN A 76 13.38 -4.23 -13.58
C GLN A 76 12.06 -4.26 -12.79
N VAL A 77 12.13 -4.51 -11.48
CA VAL A 77 10.97 -4.53 -10.59
C VAL A 77 10.37 -3.14 -10.46
N PHE A 78 11.21 -2.11 -10.30
CA PHE A 78 10.77 -0.71 -10.21
C PHE A 78 9.97 -0.28 -11.43
N TRP A 79 10.53 -0.41 -12.63
CA TRP A 79 9.83 -0.03 -13.87
C TRP A 79 8.54 -0.81 -14.08
N ARG A 80 8.56 -2.10 -13.74
CA ARG A 80 7.39 -2.97 -13.85
C ARG A 80 6.27 -2.54 -12.89
N ILE A 81 6.59 -2.28 -11.63
CA ILE A 81 5.61 -1.83 -10.63
C ILE A 81 5.11 -0.43 -10.96
N ALA A 82 6.00 0.50 -11.28
CA ALA A 82 5.64 1.88 -11.64
C ALA A 82 4.65 1.90 -12.82
N PHE A 83 4.94 1.14 -13.88
CA PHE A 83 4.04 1.03 -15.03
C PHE A 83 2.67 0.48 -14.64
N PHE A 84 2.60 -0.62 -13.89
CA PHE A 84 1.32 -1.19 -13.46
C PHE A 84 0.55 -0.29 -12.51
N TYR A 85 1.24 0.43 -11.64
CA TYR A 85 0.62 1.33 -10.68
C TYR A 85 0.00 2.55 -11.38
N ILE A 86 0.78 3.23 -12.23
CA ILE A 86 0.32 4.39 -13.01
C ILE A 86 -0.84 3.98 -13.92
N LEU A 87 -0.72 2.86 -14.63
CA LEU A 87 -1.76 2.39 -15.53
C LEU A 87 -3.04 2.01 -14.79
N SER A 88 -2.94 1.37 -13.62
CA SER A 88 -4.11 1.00 -12.82
C SER A 88 -4.84 2.23 -12.27
N ILE A 89 -4.11 3.22 -11.75
CA ILE A 89 -4.69 4.48 -11.27
C ILE A 89 -5.32 5.26 -12.41
N LEU A 90 -4.68 5.30 -13.58
CA LEU A 90 -5.24 5.93 -14.77
C LEU A 90 -6.57 5.29 -15.16
N LEU A 91 -6.63 3.95 -15.21
CA LEU A 91 -7.88 3.24 -15.52
C LEU A 91 -8.96 3.50 -14.47
N ILE A 92 -8.62 3.47 -13.17
CA ILE A 92 -9.58 3.82 -12.11
C ILE A 92 -10.11 5.25 -12.30
N GLY A 93 -9.23 6.20 -12.58
CA GLY A 93 -9.62 7.60 -12.79
C GLY A 93 -10.48 7.80 -14.04
N LEU A 94 -10.37 6.93 -15.04
CA LEU A 94 -11.24 6.95 -16.22
C LEU A 94 -12.58 6.27 -15.97
N LEU A 95 -12.61 5.24 -15.12
CA LEU A 95 -13.80 4.40 -14.86
C LEU A 95 -14.68 4.96 -13.74
N VAL A 96 -14.10 5.61 -12.73
CA VAL A 96 -14.84 6.09 -11.56
C VAL A 96 -14.73 7.60 -11.49
N PRO A 97 -15.87 8.33 -11.55
CA PRO A 97 -15.86 9.77 -11.42
C PRO A 97 -15.50 10.17 -9.98
N TYR A 98 -14.71 11.24 -9.81
CA TYR A 98 -14.20 11.62 -8.48
C TYR A 98 -15.30 12.03 -7.49
N ASN A 99 -16.49 12.37 -7.99
CA ASN A 99 -17.65 12.80 -7.20
C ASN A 99 -18.51 11.61 -6.71
N GLU A 100 -18.07 10.37 -6.97
CA GLU A 100 -18.77 9.16 -6.54
C GLU A 100 -18.96 9.15 -5.01
N PRO A 101 -20.20 9.12 -4.49
CA PRO A 101 -20.48 9.17 -3.06
C PRO A 101 -19.78 8.08 -2.26
N ARG A 102 -19.55 6.90 -2.86
CA ARG A 102 -18.81 5.80 -2.21
C ARG A 102 -17.33 6.14 -2.01
N LEU A 103 -16.72 6.92 -2.89
CA LEU A 103 -15.37 7.48 -2.68
C LEU A 103 -15.37 8.57 -1.60
N LEU A 104 -16.43 9.37 -1.51
CA LEU A 104 -16.54 10.51 -0.59
C LEU A 104 -16.95 10.10 0.84
N GLY A 105 -17.72 9.01 0.98
CA GLY A 105 -18.07 8.38 2.25
C GLY A 105 -16.93 7.52 2.80
N ALA A 106 -16.10 6.95 1.91
CA ALA A 106 -14.84 6.29 2.24
C ALA A 106 -13.71 7.29 2.48
N LYS A 107 -14.05 8.47 3.01
CA LYS A 107 -13.14 9.62 3.01
C LYS A 107 -11.78 9.27 3.57
N TYR A 108 -11.67 8.38 4.57
CA TYR A 108 -10.39 7.81 5.03
C TYR A 108 -10.54 6.51 5.87
N GLY A 109 -11.11 5.40 5.37
CA GLY A 109 -11.01 4.15 6.16
C GLY A 109 -11.87 2.93 5.84
N SER A 110 -11.17 1.79 5.76
CA SER A 110 -11.48 0.44 6.26
C SER A 110 -12.68 -0.38 5.75
N ASP A 111 -13.29 -0.06 4.61
CA ASP A 111 -14.14 -1.03 3.92
C ASP A 111 -13.49 -1.47 2.61
N ALA A 112 -13.17 -2.77 2.50
CA ALA A 112 -12.72 -3.37 1.24
C ALA A 112 -13.75 -3.12 0.10
N ALA A 113 -15.04 -3.04 0.47
CA ALA A 113 -16.15 -2.70 -0.42
C ALA A 113 -16.10 -1.26 -0.98
N ALA A 114 -15.36 -0.35 -0.34
CA ALA A 114 -15.19 1.01 -0.82
C ALA A 114 -13.89 1.22 -1.63
N SER A 115 -13.18 0.14 -1.95
CA SER A 115 -11.99 0.18 -2.81
C SER A 115 -12.37 0.72 -4.20
N PRO A 116 -11.65 1.74 -4.73
CA PRO A 116 -11.89 2.25 -6.08
C PRO A 116 -11.82 1.18 -7.17
N PHE A 117 -11.02 0.12 -6.94
CA PHE A 117 -10.94 -1.04 -7.84
C PHE A 117 -12.24 -1.85 -7.88
N VAL A 118 -12.92 -1.98 -6.74
CA VAL A 118 -14.17 -2.74 -6.59
C VAL A 118 -15.33 -1.90 -7.13
N ILE A 119 -15.36 -0.61 -6.78
CA ILE A 119 -16.35 0.36 -7.28
C ILE A 119 -16.34 0.40 -8.82
N ALA A 120 -15.17 0.47 -9.44
CA ALA A 120 -15.04 0.49 -10.91
C ALA A 120 -15.66 -0.74 -11.60
N ILE A 121 -15.66 -1.90 -10.92
CA ILE A 121 -16.19 -3.15 -11.45
C ILE A 121 -17.69 -3.27 -11.16
N GLU A 122 -18.12 -2.82 -9.99
CA GLU A 122 -19.54 -2.82 -9.63
C GLU A 122 -20.34 -1.88 -10.54
N MET A 123 -19.79 -0.70 -10.87
CA MET A 123 -20.37 0.24 -11.84
C MET A 123 -20.49 -0.36 -13.24
N SER A 124 -19.62 -1.32 -13.60
CA SER A 124 -19.72 -2.03 -14.89
C SER A 124 -20.87 -3.05 -14.97
N GLY A 125 -21.64 -3.23 -13.89
CA GLY A 125 -22.78 -4.16 -13.84
C GLY A 125 -22.40 -5.63 -13.69
N SER A 126 -21.17 -5.92 -13.25
CA SER A 126 -20.71 -7.29 -13.00
C SER A 126 -20.97 -7.71 -11.56
N ASP A 127 -21.82 -8.72 -11.33
CA ASP A 127 -22.16 -9.17 -9.97
C ASP A 127 -21.05 -10.01 -9.30
N VAL A 128 -20.27 -10.77 -10.09
CA VAL A 128 -19.31 -11.76 -9.54
C VAL A 128 -17.89 -11.21 -9.42
N LEU A 129 -17.51 -10.29 -10.31
CA LEU A 129 -16.14 -9.77 -10.37
C LEU A 129 -15.73 -8.92 -9.15
N PRO A 130 -16.62 -8.13 -8.51
CA PRO A 130 -16.31 -7.40 -7.28
C PRO A 130 -15.84 -8.33 -6.14
N ASP A 131 -16.51 -9.47 -5.96
CA ASP A 131 -16.18 -10.45 -4.91
C ASP A 131 -14.82 -11.11 -5.13
N ILE A 132 -14.50 -11.47 -6.39
CA ILE A 132 -13.19 -12.00 -6.76
C ILE A 132 -12.10 -10.96 -6.44
N MET A 133 -12.33 -9.70 -6.79
CA MET A 133 -11.37 -8.63 -6.50
C MET A 133 -11.19 -8.40 -5.00
N ASN A 134 -12.27 -8.42 -4.22
CA ASN A 134 -12.19 -8.36 -2.76
C ASN A 134 -11.38 -9.52 -2.18
N ALA A 135 -11.59 -10.75 -2.66
CA ALA A 135 -10.81 -11.91 -2.23
C ALA A 135 -9.31 -11.74 -2.54
N VAL A 136 -8.97 -11.25 -3.74
CA VAL A 136 -7.57 -10.98 -4.13
C VAL A 136 -6.94 -9.87 -3.26
N ILE A 137 -7.69 -8.81 -2.96
CA ILE A 137 -7.24 -7.74 -2.06
C ILE A 137 -6.96 -8.31 -0.67
N LEU A 138 -7.87 -9.12 -0.11
CA LEU A 138 -7.69 -9.72 1.21
C LEU A 138 -6.46 -10.64 1.28
N ILE A 139 -6.27 -11.50 0.28
CA ILE A 139 -5.08 -12.37 0.20
C ILE A 139 -3.80 -11.52 0.13
N SER A 140 -3.82 -10.44 -0.65
CA SER A 140 -2.69 -9.51 -0.77
C SER A 140 -2.38 -8.82 0.56
N LEU A 141 -3.42 -8.36 1.29
CA LEU A 141 -3.27 -7.73 2.60
C LEU A 141 -2.68 -8.70 3.64
N ILE A 142 -3.11 -9.96 3.66
CA ILE A 142 -2.55 -10.99 4.55
C ILE A 142 -1.06 -11.21 4.24
N SER A 143 -0.69 -11.28 2.96
CA SER A 143 0.71 -11.44 2.54
C SER A 143 1.58 -10.26 2.97
N VAL A 144 1.06 -9.03 2.83
CA VAL A 144 1.74 -7.80 3.29
C VAL A 144 1.89 -7.80 4.80
N GLY A 145 0.84 -8.18 5.54
CA GLY A 145 0.86 -8.28 7.00
C GLY A 145 1.94 -9.25 7.51
N ASN A 146 2.07 -10.43 6.89
CA ASN A 146 3.11 -11.39 7.26
C ASN A 146 4.52 -10.82 7.01
N THR A 147 4.73 -10.13 5.89
CA THR A 147 6.02 -9.49 5.57
C THR A 147 6.35 -8.36 6.53
N ALA A 148 5.35 -7.56 6.94
CA ALA A 148 5.54 -6.48 7.91
C ALA A 148 5.93 -7.02 9.29
N VAL A 149 5.27 -8.07 9.80
CA VAL A 149 5.63 -8.70 11.09
C VAL A 149 7.05 -9.29 11.02
N TYR A 150 7.38 -9.95 9.92
CA TYR A 150 8.72 -10.47 9.68
C TYR A 150 9.79 -9.37 9.70
N ALA A 151 9.55 -8.28 8.98
CA ALA A 151 10.43 -7.11 8.92
C ALA A 151 10.66 -6.50 10.31
N SER A 152 9.57 -6.10 10.97
CA SER A 152 9.61 -5.40 12.25
C SER A 152 10.27 -6.24 13.34
N SER A 153 9.98 -7.54 13.39
CA SER A 153 10.57 -8.43 14.40
C SER A 153 12.09 -8.54 14.27
N ARG A 154 12.62 -8.56 13.04
CA ARG A 154 14.08 -8.58 12.81
C ARG A 154 14.74 -7.24 13.08
N THR A 155 14.10 -6.13 12.73
CA THR A 155 14.62 -4.80 13.06
C THR A 155 14.76 -4.63 14.57
N ILE A 156 13.75 -5.06 15.34
CA ILE A 156 13.79 -5.01 16.81
C ILE A 156 14.89 -5.94 17.37
N ALA A 157 15.04 -7.15 16.83
CA ALA A 157 16.09 -8.07 17.25
C ALA A 157 17.50 -7.53 16.96
N ALA A 158 17.72 -6.95 15.77
CA ALA A 158 18.99 -6.32 15.40
C ALA A 158 19.34 -5.13 16.31
N LEU A 159 18.35 -4.32 16.69
CA LEU A 159 18.54 -3.25 17.69
C LEU A 159 18.92 -3.80 19.06
N ALA A 160 18.36 -4.95 19.46
CA ALA A 160 18.66 -5.58 20.73
C ALA A 160 20.08 -6.20 20.76
N GLU A 161 20.56 -6.74 19.64
CA GLU A 161 21.95 -7.19 19.48
C GLU A 161 22.95 -6.03 19.62
N GLN A 162 22.60 -4.85 19.09
CA GLN A 162 23.40 -3.62 19.23
C GLN A 162 23.28 -2.96 20.61
N SER A 163 22.62 -3.61 21.58
CA SER A 163 22.36 -3.08 22.93
C SER A 163 21.56 -1.76 22.95
N LEU A 164 20.84 -1.44 21.87
CA LEU A 164 19.95 -0.28 21.74
C LEU A 164 18.52 -0.58 22.20
N ALA A 165 18.13 -1.85 22.21
CA ALA A 165 16.84 -2.33 22.73
C ALA A 165 17.05 -3.32 23.91
N PRO A 166 16.03 -3.54 24.76
CA PRO A 166 16.13 -4.47 25.88
C PRO A 166 16.62 -5.85 25.43
N LYS A 167 17.58 -6.43 26.17
CA LYS A 167 18.21 -7.73 25.85
C LYS A 167 17.22 -8.88 25.66
N MET A 168 16.01 -8.75 26.20
CA MET A 168 14.91 -9.69 26.00
C MET A 168 14.55 -9.87 24.51
N PHE A 169 14.67 -8.81 23.69
CA PHE A 169 14.38 -8.86 22.26
C PHE A 169 15.49 -9.48 21.42
N ALA A 170 16.70 -9.66 21.98
CA ALA A 170 17.82 -10.33 21.31
C ALA A 170 17.70 -11.86 21.36
N TYR A 171 16.68 -12.39 22.04
CA TYR A 171 16.46 -13.84 22.10
C TYR A 171 15.99 -14.37 20.74
N ILE A 172 16.82 -15.22 20.13
CA ILE A 172 16.55 -15.92 18.88
C ILE A 172 16.35 -17.41 19.18
N ASP A 173 15.23 -17.97 18.74
CA ASP A 173 14.93 -19.40 18.87
C ASP A 173 15.88 -20.26 17.98
N ARG A 174 15.95 -21.57 18.23
CA ARG A 174 16.78 -22.53 17.48
C ARG A 174 16.49 -22.55 15.97
N THR A 175 15.32 -22.07 15.57
CA THR A 175 14.89 -21.92 14.17
C THR A 175 15.22 -20.54 13.57
N GLY A 176 15.96 -19.69 14.27
CA GLY A 176 16.36 -18.35 13.80
C GLY A 176 15.27 -17.28 13.94
N ARG A 177 14.25 -17.50 14.79
CA ARG A 177 13.08 -16.62 14.92
C ARG A 177 13.13 -15.80 16.22
N PRO A 178 13.03 -14.46 16.16
CA PRO A 178 12.98 -13.63 17.36
C PRO A 178 11.56 -13.63 17.96
N LEU A 179 11.22 -14.68 18.72
CA LEU A 179 9.86 -14.94 19.23
C LEU A 179 9.29 -13.77 20.04
N ILE A 180 10.10 -13.15 20.91
CA ILE A 180 9.66 -12.07 21.79
C ILE A 180 9.35 -10.80 20.97
N ALA A 181 10.14 -10.54 19.93
CA ALA A 181 9.87 -9.43 19.01
C ALA A 181 8.59 -9.70 18.19
N ILE A 182 8.35 -10.93 17.74
CA ILE A 182 7.12 -11.32 17.03
C ILE A 182 5.88 -11.10 17.90
N ILE A 183 5.93 -11.51 19.18
CA ILE A 183 4.81 -11.33 20.12
C ILE A 183 4.53 -9.83 20.34
N CYS A 184 5.58 -9.02 20.47
CA CYS A 184 5.46 -7.57 20.60
C CYS A 184 4.86 -6.92 19.34
N CYS A 185 5.30 -7.33 18.14
CA CYS A 185 4.68 -6.88 16.89
C CYS A 185 3.21 -7.32 16.80
N GLY A 186 2.90 -8.55 17.23
CA GLY A 186 1.55 -9.08 17.26
C GLY A 186 0.63 -8.33 18.22
N SER A 187 1.13 -7.90 19.38
CA SER A 187 0.34 -7.12 20.34
C SER A 187 0.01 -5.73 19.81
N VAL A 188 0.93 -5.09 19.08
CA VAL A 188 0.61 -3.85 18.32
C VAL A 188 -0.39 -4.13 17.21
N GLY A 189 -0.31 -5.30 16.57
CA GLY A 189 -1.30 -5.77 15.60
C GLY A 189 -2.73 -5.88 16.14
N LEU A 190 -2.91 -6.05 17.46
CA LEU A 190 -4.24 -6.01 18.09
C LEU A 190 -4.92 -4.65 17.95
N LEU A 191 -4.19 -3.57 17.63
CA LEU A 191 -4.80 -2.29 17.27
C LEU A 191 -5.69 -2.41 16.01
N ALA A 192 -5.55 -3.45 15.20
CA ALA A 192 -6.48 -3.73 14.10
C ALA A 192 -7.93 -3.92 14.56
N PHE A 193 -8.18 -4.35 15.81
CA PHE A 193 -9.53 -4.46 16.37
C PHE A 193 -10.27 -3.12 16.50
N VAL A 194 -9.53 -2.00 16.40
CA VAL A 194 -10.12 -0.65 16.33
C VAL A 194 -11.03 -0.46 15.10
N ALA A 195 -10.87 -1.29 14.07
CA ALA A 195 -11.77 -1.29 12.91
C ALA A 195 -13.25 -1.49 13.29
N ASN A 196 -13.53 -2.15 14.43
CA ASN A 196 -14.90 -2.36 14.93
C ASN A 196 -15.40 -1.23 15.86
N SER A 197 -14.68 -0.11 15.95
CA SER A 197 -15.05 1.03 16.81
C SER A 197 -15.77 2.13 16.03
N SER A 198 -16.56 2.94 16.74
CA SER A 198 -17.24 4.11 16.19
C SER A 198 -16.27 5.21 15.72
N ILE A 199 -14.99 5.15 16.11
CA ILE A 199 -13.95 6.16 15.83
C ILE A 199 -12.85 5.58 14.89
N HIS A 200 -13.16 4.51 14.14
CA HIS A 200 -12.18 3.81 13.29
C HIS A 200 -11.45 4.74 12.31
N ASN A 201 -12.14 5.70 11.68
CA ASN A 201 -11.54 6.62 10.71
C ASN A 201 -10.46 7.51 11.34
N GLU A 202 -10.69 8.03 12.54
CA GLU A 202 -9.74 8.93 13.20
C GLU A 202 -8.48 8.17 13.65
N ILE A 203 -8.65 6.99 14.24
CA ILE A 203 -7.52 6.17 14.68
C ILE A 203 -6.72 5.64 13.49
N PHE A 204 -7.40 5.26 12.40
CA PHE A 204 -6.73 4.90 11.15
C PHE A 204 -5.89 6.06 10.61
N ASN A 205 -6.42 7.29 10.63
CA ASN A 205 -5.67 8.48 10.23
C ASN A 205 -4.43 8.72 11.11
N TRP A 206 -4.54 8.55 12.42
CA TRP A 206 -3.38 8.66 13.32
C TRP A 206 -2.33 7.60 13.03
N LEU A 207 -2.74 6.34 12.82
CA LEU A 207 -1.84 5.24 12.48
C LEU A 207 -1.16 5.47 11.13
N LEU A 208 -1.90 5.92 10.11
CA LEU A 208 -1.35 6.30 8.82
C LEU A 208 -0.34 7.44 8.95
N ALA A 209 -0.67 8.50 9.70
CA ALA A 209 0.21 9.64 9.89
C ALA A 209 1.51 9.25 10.61
N ILE A 210 1.42 8.46 11.69
CA ILE A 210 2.58 7.97 12.43
C ILE A 210 3.45 7.06 11.54
N SER A 211 2.84 6.15 10.79
CA SER A 211 3.55 5.25 9.90
C SER A 211 4.26 6.02 8.77
N GLY A 212 3.57 6.97 8.12
CA GLY A 212 4.19 7.82 7.09
C GLY A 212 5.33 8.68 7.62
N LEU A 213 5.19 9.25 8.81
CA LEU A 213 6.24 10.03 9.47
C LEU A 213 7.46 9.15 9.84
N SER A 214 7.23 7.92 10.30
CA SER A 214 8.28 6.93 10.54
C SER A 214 9.06 6.58 9.27
N THR A 215 8.38 6.39 8.15
CA THR A 215 9.03 6.16 6.84
C THR A 215 9.86 7.36 6.41
N LEU A 216 9.34 8.58 6.56
CA LEU A 216 10.10 9.80 6.22
C LEU A 216 11.38 9.92 7.03
N PHE A 217 11.35 9.64 8.34
CA PHE A 217 12.55 9.62 9.16
C PHE A 217 13.53 8.50 8.75
N THR A 218 13.01 7.32 8.41
CA THR A 218 13.83 6.21 7.93
C THR A 218 14.57 6.59 6.66
N TRP A 219 13.87 7.17 5.67
CA TRP A 219 14.50 7.62 4.43
C TRP A 219 15.45 8.79 4.64
N ALA A 220 15.09 9.76 5.49
CA ALA A 220 15.98 10.86 5.86
C ALA A 220 17.28 10.35 6.49
N SER A 221 17.21 9.34 7.37
CA SER A 221 18.37 8.69 7.97
C SER A 221 19.22 7.96 6.93
N ILE A 222 18.61 7.18 6.03
CA ILE A 222 19.32 6.49 4.94
C ILE A 222 20.04 7.50 4.04
N CYS A 223 19.37 8.60 3.68
CA CYS A 223 19.96 9.67 2.88
C CYS A 223 21.12 10.37 3.61
N ALA A 224 20.97 10.64 4.91
CA ALA A 224 22.02 11.25 5.70
C ALA A 224 23.26 10.34 5.83
N THR A 225 23.08 9.02 5.97
CA THR A 225 24.19 8.07 6.05
C THR A 225 24.83 7.78 4.68
N ASN A 226 24.08 7.89 3.58
CA ASN A 226 24.62 7.78 2.21
C ASN A 226 25.19 9.09 1.66
N PHE A 227 25.02 10.22 2.36
CA PHE A 227 25.64 11.47 1.95
C PHE A 227 27.16 11.34 2.15
N PRO A 228 27.97 11.45 1.09
CA PRO A 228 29.40 11.25 1.19
C PRO A 228 30.01 12.33 2.09
N ASN A 229 30.76 11.90 3.10
CA ASN A 229 31.92 12.65 3.58
C ASN A 229 33.07 12.45 2.59
#